data_AF-A0AAX0AV20-F1
#
_entry.id   AF-A0AAX0AV20-F1
#
_cell.length_a   1.000
_cell.length_b   1.000
_cell.length_c   1.000
_cell.angle_alpha   90.00
_cell.angle_beta   90.00
_cell.angle_gamma   90.00
#
_symmetry.space_group_name_H-M   'P 1'
#
loop_
_entity.id
_entity.type
_entity.pdbx_description
1 polymer ?
#
loop_
_entity_poly.entity_id
_entity_poly.type
_entity_poly.pdbx_seq_one_letter_code
_entity_poly.pdbx_strand_id
1 'polypeptide(L)'
;MICNNCGTNNPDEAHSCGNCGQNFEVQHMPKIYEHKRRKFLKSLFIILGTIFGGIFFFVFFTALPWILLALGITLSPNPPTPKITHGEFPFHLVYEADGKQYTIDDTIICDYGGKGADEGRGKYIKWEERLSSGNKITSFLFNEDYQYGIKLFDGVIQSQGSTTIICDIGNPEYYLGYKKYKDYSPGRVNISSPIANGIISEDELWNKYKIKIIEEKFSEPKVGNSISAETAYKDVAELVAKGVMVTPQEYSYSPGTKQIVFKWKNDTDKQLTSEQSFYIQKKVDDKWQDVYREKAVSFSREEITITPNTEMLHTYDISKYTNNIPAGNYRVVSPVLVPVKEKTFEAHVLCGEFTIN
;
A
#
# COMPACT_ATOMS: atom_id res chain seq x y z
N MET A 1 -75.71 8.40 -53.26
CA MET A 1 -74.80 8.16 -52.13
C MET A 1 -75.46 8.58 -50.82
N ILE A 2 -75.51 7.68 -49.83
CA ILE A 2 -76.10 7.98 -48.51
C ILE A 2 -75.06 8.66 -47.60
N CYS A 3 -75.44 9.76 -46.96
CA CYS A 3 -74.58 10.48 -46.02
C CYS A 3 -74.49 9.79 -44.65
N ASN A 4 -73.28 9.40 -44.27
CA ASN A 4 -73.01 8.69 -43.00
C ASN A 4 -73.39 9.47 -41.73
N ASN A 5 -73.47 10.81 -41.77
CA ASN A 5 -73.79 11.65 -40.61
C ASN A 5 -75.29 11.94 -40.42
N CYS A 6 -76.12 11.86 -41.48
CA CYS A 6 -77.52 12.27 -41.40
C CYS A 6 -78.51 11.41 -42.23
N GLY A 7 -78.07 10.29 -42.81
CA GLY A 7 -78.92 9.35 -43.55
C GLY A 7 -79.48 9.85 -44.88
N THR A 8 -79.28 11.13 -45.22
CA THR A 8 -79.76 11.74 -46.47
C THR A 8 -79.13 11.05 -47.68
N ASN A 9 -79.95 10.63 -48.64
CA ASN A 9 -79.46 10.15 -49.94
C ASN A 9 -79.23 11.35 -50.86
N ASN A 10 -78.01 11.48 -51.38
CA ASN A 10 -77.55 12.54 -52.27
C ASN A 10 -77.30 11.93 -53.67
N PRO A 11 -77.34 12.69 -54.78
CA PRO A 11 -76.91 12.19 -56.08
C PRO A 11 -75.45 11.74 -56.04
N ASP A 12 -75.06 10.80 -56.89
CA ASP A 12 -73.74 10.13 -56.81
C ASP A 12 -72.56 11.02 -57.25
N GLU A 13 -72.85 12.17 -57.85
CA GLU A 13 -71.91 13.24 -58.21
C GLU A 13 -71.80 14.36 -57.16
N ALA A 14 -72.49 14.24 -56.02
CA ALA A 14 -72.41 15.23 -54.95
C ALA A 14 -71.06 15.19 -54.23
N HIS A 15 -70.35 16.33 -54.15
CA HIS A 15 -69.11 16.47 -53.37
C HIS A 15 -69.36 16.70 -51.87
N SER A 16 -70.56 17.15 -51.48
CA SER A 16 -70.96 17.38 -50.09
C SER A 16 -72.43 17.08 -49.86
N CYS A 17 -72.79 16.64 -48.65
CA CYS A 17 -74.18 16.35 -48.30
C CYS A 17 -75.04 17.62 -48.25
N GLY A 18 -76.07 17.70 -49.09
CA GLY A 18 -76.94 18.89 -49.20
C GLY A 18 -77.75 19.24 -47.95
N ASN A 19 -77.89 18.30 -47.01
CA ASN A 19 -78.62 18.50 -45.74
C ASN A 19 -77.74 18.99 -44.58
N CYS A 20 -76.53 18.44 -44.41
CA CYS A 20 -75.68 18.72 -43.23
C CYS A 20 -74.31 19.34 -43.57
N GLY A 21 -74.04 19.65 -44.85
CA GLY A 21 -72.80 20.29 -45.30
C GLY A 21 -71.54 19.41 -45.25
N GLN A 22 -71.65 18.13 -44.83
CA GLN A 22 -70.50 17.24 -44.73
C GLN A 22 -69.87 17.00 -46.12
N ASN A 23 -68.62 17.44 -46.31
CA ASN A 23 -67.83 17.13 -47.50
C ASN A 23 -67.47 15.63 -47.53
N PHE A 24 -67.77 14.95 -48.63
CA PHE A 24 -67.52 13.51 -48.82
C PHE A 24 -66.06 13.20 -49.20
N GLU A 25 -65.37 14.14 -49.85
CA GLU A 25 -63.96 14.04 -50.27
C GLU A 25 -63.03 13.77 -49.08
N VAL A 26 -63.34 14.37 -47.92
CA VAL A 26 -62.58 14.21 -46.66
C VAL A 26 -62.72 12.80 -46.08
N GLN A 27 -63.79 12.05 -46.38
CA GLN A 27 -63.93 10.65 -45.93
C GLN A 27 -62.98 9.68 -46.66
N HIS A 28 -62.33 10.12 -47.73
CA HIS A 28 -61.40 9.32 -48.53
C HIS A 28 -59.91 9.70 -48.36
N MET A 29 -59.51 10.29 -47.22
CA MET A 29 -58.14 10.06 -46.73
C MET A 29 -57.92 8.55 -46.59
N PRO A 30 -57.06 7.92 -47.40
CA PRO A 30 -57.01 6.46 -47.46
C PRO A 30 -56.44 5.93 -46.14
N LYS A 31 -57.03 4.86 -45.60
CA LYS A 31 -56.56 4.18 -44.36
C LYS A 31 -55.06 3.79 -44.42
N ILE A 32 -54.53 3.64 -45.64
CA ILE A 32 -53.11 3.49 -45.98
C ILE A 32 -52.24 4.62 -45.40
N TYR A 33 -52.69 5.88 -45.46
CA TYR A 33 -51.94 7.04 -44.97
C TYR A 33 -51.87 7.07 -43.44
N GLU A 34 -52.98 6.80 -42.74
CA GLU A 34 -52.97 6.58 -41.30
C GLU A 34 -52.05 5.42 -40.90
N HIS A 35 -52.14 4.29 -41.60
CA HIS A 35 -51.29 3.13 -41.32
C HIS A 35 -49.80 3.45 -41.51
N LYS A 36 -49.44 4.14 -42.60
CA LYS A 36 -48.06 4.64 -42.82
C LYS A 36 -47.63 5.61 -41.71
N ARG A 37 -48.46 6.59 -41.33
CA ARG A 37 -48.17 7.54 -40.24
C ARG A 37 -47.99 6.84 -38.90
N ARG A 38 -48.86 5.91 -38.54
CA ARG A 38 -48.76 5.11 -37.30
C ARG A 38 -47.51 4.21 -37.30
N LYS A 39 -47.14 3.60 -38.44
CA LYS A 39 -45.90 2.81 -38.56
C LYS A 39 -44.65 3.70 -38.43
N PHE A 40 -44.62 4.83 -39.13
CA PHE A 40 -43.51 5.80 -39.07
C PHE A 40 -43.31 6.34 -37.64
N LEU A 41 -44.38 6.77 -36.96
CA LEU A 41 -44.30 7.24 -35.58
C LEU A 41 -43.81 6.14 -34.63
N LYS A 42 -44.28 4.89 -34.77
CA LYS A 42 -43.75 3.76 -33.97
C LYS A 42 -42.25 3.55 -34.20
N SER A 43 -41.78 3.55 -35.45
CA SER A 43 -40.35 3.46 -35.75
C SER A 43 -39.55 4.63 -35.18
N LEU A 44 -40.06 5.86 -35.26
CA LEU A 44 -39.42 7.04 -34.68
C LEU A 44 -39.30 6.96 -33.16
N PHE A 45 -40.36 6.55 -32.45
CA PHE A 45 -40.33 6.35 -30.99
C PHE A 45 -39.36 5.24 -30.58
N ILE A 46 -39.25 4.15 -31.35
CA ILE A 46 -38.27 3.09 -31.10
C ILE A 46 -36.84 3.63 -31.27
N ILE A 47 -36.55 4.33 -32.38
CA ILE A 47 -35.22 4.90 -32.64
C ILE A 47 -34.82 5.90 -31.54
N LEU A 48 -35.71 6.82 -31.19
CA LEU A 48 -35.46 7.78 -30.09
C LEU A 48 -35.28 7.06 -28.75
N GLY A 49 -36.10 6.05 -28.45
CA GLY A 49 -35.97 5.23 -27.23
C GLY A 49 -34.62 4.50 -27.16
N THR A 50 -34.13 3.95 -28.27
CA THR A 50 -32.80 3.33 -28.35
C THR A 50 -31.67 4.35 -28.17
N ILE A 51 -31.79 5.56 -28.75
CA ILE A 51 -30.79 6.62 -28.59
C ILE A 51 -30.75 7.11 -27.14
N PHE A 52 -31.90 7.46 -26.54
CA PHE A 52 -31.97 7.89 -25.14
C PHE A 52 -31.54 6.78 -24.17
N GLY A 53 -31.92 5.52 -24.42
CA GLY A 53 -31.49 4.37 -23.64
C GLY A 53 -29.97 4.15 -23.72
N GLY A 54 -29.38 4.29 -24.91
CA GLY A 54 -27.93 4.20 -25.12
C GLY A 54 -27.15 5.32 -24.42
N ILE A 55 -27.64 6.57 -24.51
CA ILE A 55 -27.06 7.71 -23.80
C ILE A 55 -27.18 7.52 -22.28
N PHE A 56 -28.35 7.11 -21.78
CA PHE A 56 -28.56 6.83 -20.36
C PHE A 56 -27.62 5.73 -19.86
N PHE A 57 -27.49 4.63 -20.61
CA PHE A 57 -26.60 3.53 -20.28
C PHE A 57 -25.13 3.99 -20.25
N PHE A 58 -24.68 4.75 -21.26
CA PHE A 58 -23.33 5.31 -21.29
C PHE A 58 -23.08 6.23 -20.09
N VAL A 59 -23.99 7.16 -19.80
CA VAL A 59 -23.85 8.10 -18.67
C VAL A 59 -23.81 7.35 -17.33
N PHE A 60 -24.72 6.42 -17.06
CA PHE A 60 -24.79 5.73 -15.77
C PHE A 60 -23.72 4.65 -15.55
N PHE A 61 -23.37 3.88 -16.58
CA PHE A 61 -22.46 2.73 -16.43
C PHE A 61 -21.03 2.99 -16.90
N THR A 62 -20.75 4.08 -17.63
CA THR A 62 -19.39 4.46 -18.01
C THR A 62 -18.95 5.79 -17.41
N ALA A 63 -19.73 6.88 -17.54
CA ALA A 63 -19.27 8.22 -17.15
C ALA A 63 -19.42 8.50 -15.64
N LEU A 64 -20.57 8.12 -15.05
CA LEU A 64 -20.91 8.42 -13.66
C LEU A 64 -19.89 7.86 -12.63
N PRO A 65 -19.33 6.64 -12.77
CA PRO A 65 -18.30 6.15 -11.86
C PRO A 65 -17.07 7.07 -11.80
N TRP A 66 -16.52 7.49 -12.95
CA TRP A 66 -15.36 8.40 -12.98
C TRP A 66 -15.69 9.79 -12.44
N ILE A 67 -16.90 10.30 -12.69
CA ILE A 67 -17.36 11.58 -12.13
C ILE A 67 -17.43 11.49 -10.59
N LEU A 68 -17.96 10.40 -10.04
CA LEU A 68 -18.04 10.18 -8.59
C LEU A 68 -16.65 10.00 -7.96
N LEU A 69 -15.73 9.29 -8.62
CA LEU A 69 -14.33 9.17 -8.18
C LEU A 69 -13.62 10.53 -8.18
N ALA A 70 -13.70 11.30 -9.27
CA ALA A 70 -13.09 12.62 -9.38
C ALA A 70 -13.65 13.59 -8.33
N LEU A 71 -14.96 13.57 -8.06
CA LEU A 71 -15.58 14.35 -6.99
C LEU A 71 -15.09 13.90 -5.61
N GLY A 72 -15.05 12.58 -5.34
CA GLY A 72 -14.57 12.03 -4.07
C GLY A 72 -13.11 12.40 -3.79
N ILE A 73 -12.23 12.28 -4.78
CA ILE A 73 -10.83 12.70 -4.68
C ILE A 73 -10.75 14.21 -4.43
N THR A 74 -11.48 15.03 -5.19
CA THR A 74 -11.47 16.50 -5.06
C THR A 74 -11.93 16.97 -3.68
N LEU A 75 -13.04 16.40 -3.17
CA LEU A 75 -13.66 16.74 -1.89
C LEU A 75 -12.96 16.10 -0.67
N SER A 76 -12.14 15.08 -0.87
CA SER A 76 -11.38 14.46 0.23
C SER A 76 -10.47 15.50 0.93
N PRO A 77 -10.26 15.40 2.25
CA PRO A 77 -9.37 16.32 2.95
C PRO A 77 -7.95 16.20 2.42
N ASN A 78 -7.26 17.34 2.25
CA ASN A 78 -5.84 17.33 1.91
C ASN A 78 -5.05 16.70 3.07
N PRO A 79 -4.01 15.87 2.82
CA PRO A 79 -3.16 15.36 3.88
C PRO A 79 -2.50 16.52 4.64
N PRO A 80 -2.21 16.37 5.95
CA PRO A 80 -1.53 17.40 6.73
C PRO A 80 -0.19 17.73 6.07
N THR A 81 0.16 19.01 6.01
CA THR A 81 1.49 19.44 5.51
C THR A 81 2.55 18.90 6.48
N PRO A 82 3.65 18.30 5.99
CA PRO A 82 4.58 17.62 6.86
C PRO A 82 5.40 18.60 7.72
N LYS A 83 5.75 18.17 8.94
CA LYS A 83 6.58 18.96 9.87
C LYS A 83 8.02 19.09 9.39
N ILE A 84 8.56 18.00 8.84
CA ILE A 84 9.88 17.95 8.22
C ILE A 84 9.66 18.11 6.71
N THR A 85 10.39 19.02 6.07
CA THR A 85 10.22 19.35 4.64
C THR A 85 11.47 19.10 3.80
N HIS A 86 12.54 18.63 4.44
CA HIS A 86 13.83 18.30 3.86
C HIS A 86 14.51 17.26 4.75
N GLY A 87 15.21 16.28 4.17
CA GLY A 87 16.02 15.32 4.91
C GLY A 87 17.15 14.74 4.06
N GLU A 88 18.31 14.53 4.68
CA GLU A 88 19.50 13.96 4.04
C GLU A 88 19.89 12.63 4.66
N PHE A 89 19.93 11.55 3.87
CA PHE A 89 20.13 10.16 4.29
C PHE A 89 21.37 9.56 3.63
N PRO A 90 22.53 9.59 4.31
CA PRO A 90 23.76 9.02 3.80
C PRO A 90 23.72 7.49 3.84
N PHE A 91 24.23 6.88 2.78
CA PHE A 91 24.40 5.44 2.72
C PHE A 91 25.78 5.07 2.18
N HIS A 92 26.27 3.93 2.65
CA HIS A 92 27.51 3.29 2.23
C HIS A 92 27.18 1.85 1.83
N LEU A 93 27.49 1.48 0.58
CA LEU A 93 27.25 0.15 0.03
C LEU A 93 28.53 -0.40 -0.59
N VAL A 94 28.99 -1.55 -0.10
CA VAL A 94 30.11 -2.31 -0.67
C VAL A 94 29.58 -3.63 -1.20
N TYR A 95 29.89 -3.93 -2.46
CA TYR A 95 29.52 -5.20 -3.08
C TYR A 95 30.64 -5.74 -3.97
N GLU A 96 30.60 -7.04 -4.22
CA GLU A 96 31.43 -7.75 -5.17
C GLU A 96 30.56 -8.19 -6.36
N ALA A 97 31.05 -7.99 -7.58
CA ALA A 97 30.44 -8.52 -8.80
C ALA A 97 31.55 -8.96 -9.76
N ASP A 98 31.43 -10.16 -10.34
CA ASP A 98 32.43 -10.77 -11.23
C ASP A 98 33.87 -10.77 -10.64
N GLY A 99 33.98 -10.98 -9.32
CA GLY A 99 35.27 -10.99 -8.60
C GLY A 99 35.92 -9.61 -8.42
N LYS A 100 35.20 -8.52 -8.70
CA LYS A 100 35.64 -7.14 -8.44
C LYS A 100 34.79 -6.51 -7.34
N GLN A 101 35.45 -5.82 -6.42
CA GLN A 101 34.78 -5.02 -5.38
C GLN A 101 34.44 -3.62 -5.90
N TYR A 102 33.28 -3.12 -5.50
CA TYR A 102 32.76 -1.79 -5.78
C TYR A 102 32.26 -1.16 -4.48
N THR A 103 32.35 0.17 -4.38
CA THR A 103 31.90 0.94 -3.23
C THR A 103 31.09 2.13 -3.72
N ILE A 104 29.95 2.40 -3.08
CA ILE A 104 29.11 3.56 -3.32
C ILE A 104 28.97 4.32 -2.00
N ASP A 105 29.41 5.56 -1.99
CA ASP A 105 29.24 6.54 -0.91
C ASP A 105 28.45 7.74 -1.46
N ASP A 106 27.21 7.90 -1.03
CA ASP A 106 26.34 9.01 -1.45
C ASP A 106 25.37 9.41 -0.32
N THR A 107 24.47 10.33 -0.60
CA THR A 107 23.44 10.80 0.33
C THR A 107 22.17 11.09 -0.46
N ILE A 108 21.08 10.43 -0.07
CA ILE A 108 19.74 10.68 -0.60
C ILE A 108 19.26 11.99 -0.01
N ILE A 109 18.73 12.89 -0.83
CA ILE A 109 18.17 14.15 -0.40
C ILE A 109 16.70 14.17 -0.80
N CYS A 110 15.84 14.35 0.20
CA CYS A 110 14.40 14.22 0.09
C CYS A 110 13.74 15.57 0.43
N ASP A 111 13.29 16.28 -0.59
CA ASP A 111 12.70 17.61 -0.50
C ASP A 111 11.16 17.56 -0.63
N TYR A 112 10.42 18.47 0.01
CA TYR A 112 8.95 18.47 -0.01
C TYR A 112 8.35 18.99 -1.33
N GLY A 113 8.05 18.08 -2.26
CA GLY A 113 7.41 18.33 -3.56
C GLY A 113 5.90 18.67 -3.52
N GLY A 114 5.34 19.03 -2.36
CA GLY A 114 3.95 19.46 -2.25
C GLY A 114 2.94 18.32 -2.05
N LYS A 115 1.86 18.30 -2.85
CA LYS A 115 0.74 17.36 -2.71
C LYS A 115 0.32 16.77 -4.06
N GLY A 116 -0.10 15.51 -4.04
CA GLY A 116 -0.57 14.75 -5.19
C GLY A 116 -2.00 14.26 -5.02
N ALA A 117 -2.58 13.79 -6.12
CA ALA A 117 -3.85 13.10 -6.15
C ALA A 117 -3.83 12.04 -7.27
N ASP A 118 -4.28 10.81 -6.98
CA ASP A 118 -4.55 9.77 -7.99
C ASP A 118 -5.70 8.86 -7.54
N GLU A 119 -6.16 8.00 -8.45
CA GLU A 119 -7.38 7.21 -8.29
C GLU A 119 -7.26 6.04 -7.31
N GLY A 120 -6.04 5.50 -7.11
CA GLY A 120 -5.79 4.38 -6.20
C GLY A 120 -5.30 4.81 -4.82
N ARG A 121 -4.67 5.99 -4.70
CA ARG A 121 -4.05 6.50 -3.47
C ARG A 121 -4.81 7.67 -2.84
N GLY A 122 -5.79 8.25 -3.53
CA GLY A 122 -6.47 9.47 -3.11
C GLY A 122 -5.51 10.66 -3.11
N LYS A 123 -5.63 11.58 -2.14
CA LYS A 123 -4.68 12.69 -1.95
C LYS A 123 -3.50 12.27 -1.07
N TYR A 124 -2.27 12.56 -1.53
CA TYR A 124 -1.03 12.17 -0.87
C TYR A 124 0.00 13.32 -0.81
N ILE A 125 1.07 13.13 -0.02
CA ILE A 125 2.23 14.04 0.01
C ILE A 125 3.18 13.67 -1.13
N LYS A 126 3.69 14.66 -1.85
CA LYS A 126 4.78 14.45 -2.81
C LYS A 126 6.13 14.75 -2.15
N TRP A 127 7.09 13.88 -2.42
CA TRP A 127 8.51 14.08 -2.15
C TRP A 127 9.26 14.18 -3.48
N GLU A 128 10.30 15.00 -3.52
CA GLU A 128 11.27 15.08 -4.60
C GLU A 128 12.59 14.48 -4.10
N GLU A 129 13.12 13.51 -4.84
CA GLU A 129 14.25 12.69 -4.41
C GLU A 129 15.41 12.81 -5.40
N ARG A 130 16.61 12.99 -4.87
CA ARG A 130 17.86 13.14 -5.63
C ARG A 130 19.05 12.62 -4.83
N LEU A 131 20.12 12.26 -5.51
CA LEU A 131 21.39 11.96 -4.86
C LEU A 131 22.26 13.22 -4.72
N SER A 132 23.11 13.25 -3.71
CA SER A 132 24.05 14.36 -3.46
C SER A 132 25.12 14.47 -4.55
N SER A 133 25.44 13.36 -5.21
CA SER A 133 26.22 13.31 -6.46
C SER A 133 25.58 14.04 -7.65
N GLY A 134 24.32 14.48 -7.55
CA GLY A 134 23.55 15.09 -8.63
C GLY A 134 22.88 14.08 -9.57
N ASN A 135 23.14 12.78 -9.39
CA ASN A 135 22.46 11.72 -10.10
C ASN A 135 20.96 11.68 -9.75
N LYS A 136 20.11 11.53 -10.77
CA LYS A 136 18.65 11.48 -10.59
C LYS A 136 18.23 10.07 -10.17
N ILE A 137 17.45 9.99 -9.09
CA ILE A 137 16.67 8.80 -8.77
C ILE A 137 15.58 8.66 -9.85
N THR A 138 15.79 7.75 -10.80
CA THR A 138 14.88 7.63 -11.95
C THR A 138 13.60 6.86 -11.62
N SER A 139 12.61 7.64 -11.17
CA SER A 139 11.16 7.39 -11.19
C SER A 139 10.61 6.17 -10.43
N PHE A 140 9.77 6.46 -9.45
CA PHE A 140 8.70 5.56 -9.03
C PHE A 140 7.67 5.40 -10.15
N LEU A 141 7.40 4.17 -10.59
CA LEU A 141 6.34 3.85 -11.55
C LEU A 141 5.28 3.02 -10.81
N PHE A 142 4.08 3.60 -10.65
CA PHE A 142 3.10 3.12 -9.67
C PHE A 142 2.02 2.21 -10.27
N ASN A 143 2.41 1.29 -11.15
CA ASN A 143 1.51 0.28 -11.70
C ASN A 143 1.19 -0.82 -10.66
N GLU A 144 0.18 -1.63 -10.97
CA GLU A 144 -0.73 -2.26 -9.99
C GLU A 144 -0.12 -3.39 -9.13
N ASP A 145 1.12 -3.81 -9.40
CA ASP A 145 1.81 -4.94 -8.76
C ASP A 145 2.60 -4.60 -7.46
N TYR A 146 2.21 -3.55 -6.73
CA TYR A 146 2.76 -3.20 -5.40
C TYR A 146 4.30 -3.07 -5.31
N GLN A 147 4.96 -2.59 -6.36
CA GLN A 147 6.42 -2.49 -6.41
C GLN A 147 6.94 -1.28 -5.59
N TYR A 148 7.97 -1.53 -4.77
CA TYR A 148 8.81 -0.53 -4.11
C TYR A 148 10.27 -0.74 -4.53
N GLY A 149 10.98 0.34 -4.82
CA GLY A 149 12.39 0.27 -5.21
C GLY A 149 12.89 1.55 -5.86
N ILE A 150 13.86 2.18 -5.22
CA ILE A 150 14.61 3.31 -5.78
C ILE A 150 15.70 2.80 -6.73
N LYS A 151 15.66 3.22 -7.99
CA LYS A 151 16.77 3.01 -8.93
C LYS A 151 17.95 3.94 -8.57
N LEU A 152 18.75 3.53 -7.58
CA LEU A 152 20.13 4.02 -7.40
C LEU A 152 20.92 3.69 -8.67
N PHE A 153 21.45 4.69 -9.38
CA PHE A 153 22.19 4.39 -10.60
C PHE A 153 23.14 5.50 -11.08
N ASP A 154 24.41 5.36 -10.70
CA ASP A 154 25.50 5.30 -11.68
C ASP A 154 26.33 4.04 -11.39
N GLY A 155 25.65 2.89 -11.48
CA GLY A 155 26.11 1.63 -10.89
C GLY A 155 25.51 0.41 -11.59
N VAL A 156 25.77 0.26 -12.88
CA VAL A 156 25.30 -0.89 -13.65
C VAL A 156 26.03 -2.15 -13.17
N ILE A 157 25.37 -3.01 -12.39
CA ILE A 157 25.81 -4.41 -12.28
C ILE A 157 25.21 -5.18 -13.46
N GLN A 158 25.88 -5.10 -14.62
CA GLN A 158 25.34 -5.59 -15.91
C GLN A 158 25.47 -7.10 -16.07
N SER A 159 24.86 -7.86 -15.16
CA SER A 159 24.66 -9.30 -15.35
C SER A 159 23.86 -9.56 -16.63
N GLN A 160 24.18 -10.65 -17.34
CA GLN A 160 23.71 -10.90 -18.69
C GLN A 160 22.17 -10.88 -18.78
N GLY A 161 21.62 -10.15 -19.75
CA GLY A 161 20.18 -10.17 -20.05
C GLY A 161 19.32 -9.12 -19.33
N SER A 162 19.79 -7.88 -19.20
CA SER A 162 18.98 -6.69 -18.80
C SER A 162 18.37 -6.69 -17.39
N THR A 163 18.76 -7.61 -16.51
CA THR A 163 18.31 -7.62 -15.11
C THR A 163 18.87 -6.42 -14.35
N THR A 164 18.01 -5.71 -13.61
CA THR A 164 18.41 -4.61 -12.71
C THR A 164 18.25 -5.04 -11.26
N ILE A 165 19.33 -4.95 -10.48
CA ILE A 165 19.29 -5.13 -9.02
C ILE A 165 19.03 -3.78 -8.37
N ILE A 166 18.16 -3.77 -7.36
CA ILE A 166 17.63 -2.56 -6.74
C ILE A 166 17.84 -2.68 -5.23
N CYS A 167 18.78 -1.90 -4.69
CA CYS A 167 18.83 -1.63 -3.26
C CYS A 167 17.68 -0.65 -2.93
N ASP A 168 16.62 -1.15 -2.28
CA ASP A 168 15.53 -0.31 -1.78
C ASP A 168 15.97 0.40 -0.50
N ILE A 169 16.59 1.55 -0.72
CA ILE A 169 17.11 2.46 0.30
C ILE A 169 16.02 3.17 1.12
N GLY A 170 14.74 2.92 0.87
CA GLY A 170 13.64 3.49 1.67
C GLY A 170 12.92 4.66 1.02
N ASN A 171 11.59 4.58 0.93
CA ASN A 171 10.72 5.72 0.68
C ASN A 171 10.92 6.82 1.76
N PRO A 172 11.05 8.12 1.40
CA PRO A 172 11.18 9.23 2.35
C PRO A 172 10.10 9.28 3.43
N GLU A 173 8.88 8.81 3.15
CA GLU A 173 7.79 8.71 4.13
C GLU A 173 8.21 7.91 5.39
N TYR A 174 9.03 6.86 5.25
CA TYR A 174 9.56 6.12 6.40
C TYR A 174 10.43 7.00 7.30
N TYR A 175 11.39 7.69 6.67
CA TYR A 175 12.42 8.49 7.33
C TYR A 175 11.91 9.80 7.91
N LEU A 176 10.84 10.35 7.34
CA LEU A 176 10.24 11.62 7.73
C LEU A 176 9.06 11.42 8.72
N GLY A 177 8.91 10.20 9.26
CA GLY A 177 7.93 9.84 10.29
C GLY A 177 6.53 9.47 9.77
N TYR A 178 6.31 9.50 8.46
CA TYR A 178 5.04 9.21 7.79
C TYR A 178 4.88 7.71 7.48
N LYS A 179 5.01 6.83 8.49
CA LYS A 179 4.85 5.38 8.32
C LYS A 179 3.40 4.98 7.94
N LYS A 180 3.06 5.12 6.65
CA LYS A 180 1.83 4.59 6.01
C LYS A 180 1.76 3.07 6.09
N TYR A 181 2.92 2.41 6.09
CA TYR A 181 3.09 0.97 6.29
C TYR A 181 3.92 0.77 7.55
N LYS A 182 3.40 0.00 8.52
CA LYS A 182 4.07 -0.20 9.82
C LYS A 182 5.35 -1.02 9.70
N ASP A 183 5.35 -1.94 8.75
CA ASP A 183 6.28 -3.08 8.66
C ASP A 183 7.32 -2.90 7.52
N TYR A 184 7.35 -1.70 6.93
CA TYR A 184 8.36 -1.29 5.97
C TYR A 184 9.64 -0.87 6.69
N SER A 185 10.79 -1.15 6.09
CA SER A 185 12.11 -0.71 6.55
C SER A 185 13.06 -0.64 5.35
N PRO A 186 13.95 0.38 5.29
CA PRO A 186 14.97 0.52 4.25
C PRO A 186 16.01 -0.60 4.35
N GLY A 187 16.84 -0.73 3.31
CA GLY A 187 17.83 -1.81 3.22
C GLY A 187 17.19 -3.13 2.82
N ARG A 188 16.38 -3.12 1.77
CA ARG A 188 15.86 -4.34 1.14
C ARG A 188 16.39 -4.48 -0.26
N VAL A 189 17.11 -5.57 -0.51
CA VAL A 189 17.67 -5.87 -1.82
C VAL A 189 16.61 -6.58 -2.67
N ASN A 190 16.03 -5.81 -3.59
CA ASN A 190 15.01 -6.26 -4.53
C ASN A 190 15.64 -6.50 -5.92
N ILE A 191 14.99 -7.30 -6.76
CA ILE A 191 15.31 -7.36 -8.19
C ILE A 191 14.09 -6.95 -9.01
N SER A 192 14.37 -6.14 -10.04
CA SER A 192 13.48 -5.91 -11.17
C SER A 192 14.16 -6.42 -12.43
N SER A 193 13.74 -7.60 -12.86
CA SER A 193 14.11 -8.23 -14.13
C SER A 193 12.85 -8.42 -14.97
N PRO A 194 12.91 -8.33 -16.31
CA PRO A 194 11.78 -8.67 -17.18
C PRO A 194 11.22 -10.10 -16.97
N ILE A 195 11.95 -10.96 -16.27
CA ILE A 195 11.62 -12.37 -16.01
C ILE A 195 11.35 -12.62 -14.49
N ALA A 196 11.66 -11.66 -13.61
CA ALA A 196 11.51 -11.81 -12.16
C ALA A 196 11.32 -10.47 -11.43
N ASN A 197 10.21 -10.33 -10.71
CA ASN A 197 9.93 -9.24 -9.78
C ASN A 197 9.83 -9.81 -8.36
N GLY A 198 10.63 -9.30 -7.41
CA GLY A 198 10.54 -9.72 -6.00
C GLY A 198 11.73 -9.34 -5.14
N ILE A 199 11.62 -9.64 -3.84
CA ILE A 199 12.75 -9.64 -2.90
C ILE A 199 13.62 -10.86 -3.23
N ILE A 200 14.93 -10.69 -3.34
CA ILE A 200 15.88 -11.79 -3.56
C ILE A 200 16.64 -12.09 -2.26
N SER A 201 17.05 -13.34 -2.04
CA SER A 201 18.01 -13.68 -0.97
C SER A 201 19.45 -13.46 -1.42
N GLU A 202 20.36 -13.20 -0.48
CA GLU A 202 21.81 -13.13 -0.74
C GLU A 202 22.33 -14.40 -1.44
N ASP A 203 21.83 -15.58 -1.04
CA ASP A 203 22.13 -16.85 -1.69
C ASP A 203 21.74 -16.86 -3.16
N GLU A 204 20.55 -16.38 -3.52
CA GLU A 204 20.08 -16.38 -4.90
C GLU A 204 20.80 -15.30 -5.73
N LEU A 205 21.10 -14.13 -5.12
CA LEU A 205 21.89 -13.05 -5.70
C LEU A 205 23.29 -13.57 -6.11
N TRP A 206 23.96 -14.31 -5.23
CA TRP A 206 25.24 -14.93 -5.51
C TRP A 206 25.12 -16.08 -6.52
N ASN A 207 24.17 -17.00 -6.31
CA ASN A 207 24.06 -18.21 -7.13
C ASN A 207 23.64 -17.92 -8.58
N LYS A 208 22.71 -17.01 -8.81
CA LYS A 208 22.27 -16.63 -10.18
C LYS A 208 23.17 -15.57 -10.82
N TYR A 209 23.51 -14.50 -10.09
CA TYR A 209 24.10 -13.30 -10.71
C TYR A 209 25.58 -13.08 -10.39
N LYS A 210 26.20 -13.89 -9.52
CA LYS A 210 27.61 -13.78 -9.08
C LYS A 210 27.92 -12.45 -8.39
N ILE A 211 26.92 -11.96 -7.65
CA ILE A 211 26.96 -10.70 -6.91
C ILE A 211 26.81 -11.01 -5.43
N LYS A 212 27.61 -10.33 -4.61
CA LYS A 212 27.64 -10.50 -3.17
C LYS A 212 27.71 -9.13 -2.51
N ILE A 213 26.76 -8.82 -1.64
CA ILE A 213 26.86 -7.63 -0.80
C ILE A 213 27.83 -7.94 0.35
N ILE A 214 28.74 -7.01 0.61
CA ILE A 214 29.80 -7.13 1.61
C ILE A 214 29.45 -6.27 2.82
N GLU A 215 28.95 -5.06 2.58
CA GLU A 215 28.60 -4.10 3.62
C GLU A 215 27.46 -3.21 3.13
N GLU A 216 26.44 -3.01 3.96
CA GLU A 216 25.31 -2.10 3.69
C GLU A 216 25.03 -1.30 4.97
N LYS A 217 25.19 0.02 4.89
CA LYS A 217 25.00 0.94 6.02
C LYS A 217 24.15 2.13 5.59
N PHE A 218 22.92 2.18 6.08
CA PHE A 218 22.12 3.41 6.10
C PHE A 218 22.39 4.13 7.40
N SER A 219 22.75 5.39 7.33
CA SER A 219 22.90 6.23 8.52
C SER A 219 21.63 7.02 8.81
N GLU A 220 21.47 7.40 10.08
CA GLU A 220 20.45 8.35 10.51
C GLU A 220 20.61 9.70 9.77
N PRO A 221 19.51 10.44 9.56
CA PRO A 221 19.56 11.67 8.79
C PRO A 221 20.53 12.73 9.33
N LYS A 222 21.37 13.28 8.45
CA LYS A 222 22.34 14.33 8.80
C LYS A 222 21.71 15.72 8.98
N VAL A 223 20.68 16.04 8.18
CA VAL A 223 20.10 17.39 8.08
C VAL A 223 18.57 17.30 8.04
N GLY A 224 17.90 18.36 8.51
CA GLY A 224 16.43 18.47 8.58
C GLY A 224 15.78 17.75 9.76
N ASN A 225 16.49 16.77 10.34
CA ASN A 225 15.98 15.88 11.38
C ASN A 225 16.77 16.00 12.68
N SER A 226 16.43 17.01 13.49
CA SER A 226 16.44 16.81 14.94
C SER A 226 15.27 15.89 15.32
N ILE A 227 15.35 14.62 14.93
CA ILE A 227 14.44 13.58 15.44
C ILE A 227 14.84 13.37 16.90
N SER A 228 14.21 14.16 17.78
CA SER A 228 13.83 13.63 19.08
C SER A 228 13.09 12.32 18.79
N ALA A 229 13.53 11.21 19.39
CA ALA A 229 12.85 9.91 19.28
C ALA A 229 11.46 9.89 19.94
N GLU A 230 10.88 11.07 20.22
CA GLU A 230 9.45 11.34 20.22
C GLU A 230 8.83 11.23 18.80
N THR A 231 9.19 10.16 18.08
CA THR A 231 8.20 9.45 17.25
C THR A 231 6.93 9.28 18.09
N ALA A 232 5.78 9.64 17.53
CA ALA A 232 4.48 9.54 18.21
C ALA A 232 3.96 8.08 18.30
N TYR A 233 4.86 7.14 18.59
CA TYR A 233 4.49 5.87 19.18
C TYR A 233 3.83 6.16 20.53
N LYS A 234 2.60 5.65 20.72
CA LYS A 234 2.18 5.25 22.06
C LYS A 234 3.28 4.34 22.61
N ASP A 235 3.70 4.54 23.86
CA ASP A 235 4.70 3.63 24.44
C ASP A 235 4.18 2.20 24.28
N VAL A 236 5.06 1.31 23.87
CA VAL A 236 4.84 -0.12 23.72
C VAL A 236 4.21 -0.70 25.00
N ALA A 237 4.49 -0.10 26.16
CA ALA A 237 3.82 -0.34 27.45
C ALA A 237 2.27 -0.27 27.40
N GLU A 238 1.67 0.63 26.61
CA GLU A 238 0.20 0.72 26.45
C GLU A 238 -0.40 -0.51 25.75
N LEU A 239 0.38 -1.20 24.92
CA LEU A 239 -0.07 -2.33 24.09
C LEU A 239 0.21 -3.69 24.76
N VAL A 240 0.86 -3.72 25.93
CA VAL A 240 1.25 -4.96 26.61
C VAL A 240 0.04 -5.86 26.88
N ALA A 241 0.17 -7.14 26.53
CA ALA A 241 -0.87 -8.14 26.74
C ALA A 241 -1.14 -8.33 28.25
N LYS A 242 -2.28 -7.81 28.73
CA LYS A 242 -2.68 -7.90 30.15
C LYS A 242 -2.90 -9.35 30.54
N GLY A 243 -2.30 -9.76 31.65
CA GLY A 243 -2.35 -11.16 32.12
C GLY A 243 -1.32 -12.09 31.47
N VAL A 244 -0.39 -11.57 30.65
CA VAL A 244 0.78 -12.34 30.20
C VAL A 244 2.03 -11.74 30.82
N MET A 245 2.83 -12.59 31.48
CA MET A 245 4.14 -12.22 32.04
C MET A 245 5.26 -12.74 31.17
N VAL A 246 6.32 -11.94 31.04
CA VAL A 246 7.51 -12.23 30.24
C VAL A 246 8.71 -11.98 31.14
N THR A 247 9.32 -13.04 31.64
CA THR A 247 10.47 -12.94 32.56
C THR A 247 11.72 -13.50 31.90
N PRO A 248 12.87 -12.79 31.95
CA PRO A 248 14.12 -13.35 31.43
C PRO A 248 14.54 -14.54 32.30
N GLN A 249 15.17 -15.53 31.68
CA GLN A 249 15.85 -16.59 32.42
C GLN A 249 17.09 -16.06 33.15
N GLU A 250 17.77 -15.07 32.55
CA GLU A 250 18.92 -14.36 33.12
C GLU A 250 18.78 -12.86 32.87
N TYR A 251 18.85 -12.03 33.91
CA TYR A 251 18.66 -10.57 33.79
C TYR A 251 19.88 -9.81 33.24
N SER A 252 21.01 -10.51 33.09
CA SER A 252 22.33 -9.95 32.78
C SER A 252 23.10 -10.92 31.88
N TYR A 253 23.35 -10.50 30.64
CA TYR A 253 24.12 -11.23 29.64
C TYR A 253 25.48 -10.56 29.38
N SER A 254 26.44 -11.32 28.85
CA SER A 254 27.75 -10.81 28.46
C SER A 254 27.74 -10.21 27.04
N PRO A 255 28.72 -9.36 26.67
CA PRO A 255 28.85 -8.87 25.31
C PRO A 255 29.10 -10.04 24.35
N GLY A 256 28.49 -9.99 23.17
CA GLY A 256 28.55 -11.08 22.19
C GLY A 256 27.61 -12.27 22.48
N THR A 257 26.76 -12.21 23.52
CA THR A 257 25.64 -13.16 23.68
C THR A 257 24.76 -13.16 22.44
N LYS A 258 24.58 -14.34 21.84
CA LYS A 258 23.81 -14.53 20.59
C LYS A 258 22.35 -14.88 20.80
N GLN A 259 22.03 -15.51 21.93
CA GLN A 259 20.69 -15.99 22.25
C GLN A 259 20.33 -15.62 23.69
N ILE A 260 19.09 -15.19 23.90
CA ILE A 260 18.52 -14.87 25.22
C ILE A 260 17.18 -15.60 25.36
N VAL A 261 16.89 -16.08 26.56
CA VAL A 261 15.75 -16.97 26.83
C VAL A 261 14.79 -16.28 27.79
N PHE A 262 13.51 -16.26 27.45
CA PHE A 262 12.44 -15.73 28.30
C PHE A 262 11.42 -16.82 28.59
N LYS A 263 10.94 -16.85 29.83
CA LYS A 263 9.70 -17.53 30.18
C LYS A 263 8.53 -16.62 29.82
N TRP A 264 7.67 -17.09 28.92
CA TRP A 264 6.36 -16.52 28.66
C TRP A 264 5.34 -17.29 29.50
N LYS A 265 4.53 -16.60 30.31
CA LYS A 265 3.48 -17.19 31.15
C LYS A 265 2.16 -16.48 30.91
N ASN A 266 1.19 -17.21 30.36
CA ASN A 266 -0.13 -16.70 30.02
C ASN A 266 -1.14 -17.07 31.10
N ASP A 267 -1.51 -16.11 31.95
CA ASP A 267 -2.52 -16.25 33.00
C ASP A 267 -3.91 -15.78 32.56
N THR A 268 -4.15 -15.71 31.24
CA THR A 268 -5.47 -15.40 30.66
C THR A 268 -6.24 -16.67 30.28
N ASP A 269 -7.54 -16.51 30.06
CA ASP A 269 -8.44 -17.50 29.46
C ASP A 269 -8.30 -17.62 27.92
N LYS A 270 -7.44 -16.80 27.30
CA LYS A 270 -7.27 -16.72 25.85
C LYS A 270 -5.95 -17.32 25.38
N GLN A 271 -5.99 -17.93 24.19
CA GLN A 271 -4.77 -18.28 23.45
C GLN A 271 -4.13 -17.00 22.90
N LEU A 272 -2.80 -16.94 22.87
CA LEU A 272 -2.07 -15.91 22.11
C LEU A 272 -1.28 -16.56 20.98
N THR A 273 -1.26 -15.89 19.83
CA THR A 273 -0.43 -16.26 18.68
C THR A 273 0.66 -15.19 18.48
N SER A 274 1.92 -15.59 18.42
CA SER A 274 3.04 -14.75 17.96
C SER A 274 3.54 -15.28 16.62
N GLU A 275 3.74 -14.40 15.65
CA GLU A 275 4.70 -14.70 14.58
C GLU A 275 6.12 -14.61 15.17
N GLN A 276 7.09 -15.34 14.63
CA GLN A 276 8.49 -15.33 15.12
C GLN A 276 9.24 -14.00 14.91
N SER A 277 8.56 -12.96 14.41
CA SER A 277 9.06 -11.59 14.40
C SER A 277 9.11 -11.01 15.81
N PHE A 278 10.29 -10.57 16.23
CA PHE A 278 10.46 -9.69 17.39
C PHE A 278 11.30 -8.46 17.01
N TYR A 279 11.38 -7.46 17.87
CA TYR A 279 12.38 -6.40 17.84
C TYR A 279 13.02 -6.26 19.24
N ILE A 280 14.16 -5.58 19.34
CA ILE A 280 14.73 -5.18 20.63
C ILE A 280 14.87 -3.66 20.67
N GLN A 281 14.66 -3.09 21.85
CA GLN A 281 14.83 -1.67 22.12
C GLN A 281 15.90 -1.46 23.18
N LYS A 282 16.69 -0.40 23.08
CA LYS A 282 17.65 0.05 24.10
C LYS A 282 17.04 1.16 24.94
N LYS A 283 17.36 1.22 26.24
CA LYS A 283 17.03 2.37 27.08
C LYS A 283 18.12 3.44 26.97
N VAL A 284 17.75 4.65 26.55
CA VAL A 284 18.63 5.82 26.37
C VAL A 284 17.86 7.05 26.87
N ASP A 285 18.45 7.80 27.80
CA ASP A 285 17.84 8.98 28.44
C ASP A 285 16.40 8.72 28.94
N ASP A 286 16.25 7.60 29.67
CA ASP A 286 15.02 6.97 30.15
C ASP A 286 13.95 6.60 29.09
N LYS A 287 14.17 6.92 27.82
CA LYS A 287 13.32 6.53 26.69
C LYS A 287 13.77 5.20 26.07
N TRP A 288 12.82 4.45 25.51
CA TRP A 288 13.10 3.23 24.76
C TRP A 288 13.22 3.54 23.26
N GLN A 289 14.32 3.11 22.63
CA GLN A 289 14.66 3.37 21.23
C GLN A 289 14.90 2.04 20.49
N ASP A 290 14.40 1.89 19.27
CA ASP A 290 14.59 0.67 18.46
C ASP A 290 16.08 0.45 18.14
N VAL A 291 16.57 -0.78 18.31
CA VAL A 291 17.93 -1.15 17.89
C VAL A 291 17.90 -1.57 16.42
N TYR A 292 18.77 -0.95 15.61
CA TYR A 292 18.95 -1.28 14.20
C TYR A 292 19.31 -2.77 13.99
N ARG A 293 18.98 -3.30 12.80
CA ARG A 293 19.35 -4.66 12.39
C ARG A 293 20.32 -4.64 11.21
N GLU A 294 21.53 -5.13 11.45
CA GLU A 294 22.51 -5.46 10.40
C GLU A 294 21.99 -6.50 9.39
N LYS A 295 20.97 -7.31 9.76
CA LYS A 295 20.45 -8.38 8.90
C LYS A 295 18.93 -8.32 8.74
N ALA A 296 18.49 -8.33 7.49
CA ALA A 296 17.08 -8.52 7.14
C ALA A 296 16.57 -9.84 7.73
N VAL A 297 15.38 -9.81 8.35
CA VAL A 297 14.84 -10.98 9.03
C VAL A 297 14.30 -11.96 8.00
N SER A 298 14.93 -13.14 7.89
CA SER A 298 14.30 -14.30 7.28
C SER A 298 13.01 -14.63 8.05
N PHE A 299 11.85 -14.35 7.46
CA PHE A 299 10.55 -14.65 8.07
C PHE A 299 10.38 -16.15 8.25
N SER A 300 10.64 -16.63 9.48
CA SER A 300 10.23 -17.97 9.89
C SER A 300 8.70 -18.02 9.89
N ARG A 301 8.14 -19.02 9.22
CA ARG A 301 6.69 -19.28 9.20
C ARG A 301 6.20 -20.04 10.43
N GLU A 302 7.06 -20.24 11.43
CA GLU A 302 6.70 -20.92 12.67
C GLU A 302 5.87 -19.99 13.56
N GLU A 303 4.57 -20.27 13.63
CA GLU A 303 3.64 -19.66 14.56
C GLU A 303 3.90 -20.17 15.99
N ILE A 304 4.07 -19.26 16.94
CA ILE A 304 4.19 -19.59 18.37
C ILE A 304 2.82 -19.40 19.01
N THR A 305 2.23 -20.50 19.48
CA THR A 305 0.98 -20.48 20.27
C THR A 305 1.28 -20.56 21.77
N ILE A 306 0.70 -19.64 22.55
CA ILE A 306 0.70 -19.65 24.02
C ILE A 306 -0.72 -20.02 24.50
N THR A 307 -0.88 -21.24 24.99
CA THR A 307 -2.14 -21.79 25.49
C THR A 307 -2.61 -21.06 26.77
N PRO A 308 -3.93 -20.88 27.00
CA PRO A 308 -4.46 -20.36 28.27
C PRO A 308 -3.88 -21.06 29.50
N ASN A 309 -3.54 -20.31 30.55
CA ASN A 309 -3.03 -20.82 31.83
C ASN A 309 -1.78 -21.72 31.72
N THR A 310 -0.87 -21.43 30.77
CA THR A 310 0.39 -22.18 30.57
C THR A 310 1.62 -21.28 30.61
N GLU A 311 2.79 -21.90 30.79
CA GLU A 311 4.09 -21.27 30.58
C GLU A 311 4.92 -22.02 29.53
N MET A 312 5.76 -21.28 28.81
CA MET A 312 6.75 -21.82 27.88
C MET A 312 8.06 -21.04 27.97
N LEU A 313 9.16 -21.66 27.55
CA LEU A 313 10.41 -20.96 27.27
C LEU A 313 10.46 -20.58 25.78
N HIS A 314 10.85 -19.36 25.48
CA HIS A 314 11.10 -18.88 24.12
C HIS A 314 12.51 -18.28 24.03
N THR A 315 13.24 -18.66 22.98
CA THR A 315 14.62 -18.26 22.74
C THR A 315 14.70 -17.28 21.57
N TYR A 316 15.20 -16.07 21.83
CA TYR A 316 15.42 -15.05 20.82
C TYR A 316 16.87 -15.08 20.33
N ASP A 317 17.07 -15.25 19.02
CA ASP A 317 18.38 -15.08 18.37
C ASP A 317 18.66 -13.59 18.10
N ILE A 318 19.37 -12.96 19.04
CA ILE A 318 19.77 -11.55 18.98
C ILE A 318 21.03 -11.31 18.13
N SER A 319 21.68 -12.35 17.59
CA SER A 319 22.81 -12.17 16.67
C SER A 319 22.43 -11.56 15.29
N LYS A 320 21.14 -11.29 15.09
CA LYS A 320 20.56 -10.61 13.91
C LYS A 320 20.58 -9.08 14.00
N TYR A 321 20.82 -8.50 15.18
CA TYR A 321 20.83 -7.03 15.35
C TYR A 321 22.18 -6.45 15.03
N THR A 322 23.24 -6.93 15.68
CA THR A 322 24.62 -6.61 15.35
C THR A 322 25.52 -7.79 15.71
N ASN A 323 26.77 -7.80 15.20
CA ASN A 323 27.79 -8.75 15.65
C ASN A 323 28.23 -8.55 17.11
N ASN A 324 27.92 -7.40 17.74
CA ASN A 324 28.13 -7.13 19.16
C ASN A 324 27.16 -6.04 19.64
N ILE A 325 26.04 -6.43 20.28
CA ILE A 325 25.13 -5.47 20.91
C ILE A 325 25.88 -4.82 22.09
N PRO A 326 26.01 -3.48 22.16
CA PRO A 326 26.79 -2.83 23.22
C PRO A 326 26.18 -3.02 24.62
N ALA A 327 26.96 -2.76 25.67
CA ALA A 327 26.43 -2.74 27.04
C ALA A 327 25.27 -1.73 27.21
N GLY A 328 24.36 -2.03 28.14
CA GLY A 328 23.18 -1.23 28.49
C GLY A 328 21.94 -2.06 28.80
N ASN A 329 20.85 -1.36 29.13
CA ASN A 329 19.54 -1.96 29.37
C ASN A 329 18.76 -2.09 28.05
N TYR A 330 18.14 -3.25 27.84
CA TYR A 330 17.38 -3.60 26.64
C TYR A 330 16.01 -4.19 27.00
N ARG A 331 15.06 -4.14 26.08
CA ARG A 331 13.84 -4.95 26.12
C ARG A 331 13.58 -5.63 24.80
N VAL A 332 13.22 -6.91 24.84
CA VAL A 332 12.65 -7.61 23.68
C VAL A 332 11.18 -7.25 23.58
N VAL A 333 10.69 -7.00 22.36
CA VAL A 333 9.29 -6.74 22.06
C VAL A 333 8.82 -7.73 20.99
N SER A 334 7.83 -8.57 21.31
CA SER A 334 7.25 -9.56 20.40
C SER A 334 5.77 -9.24 20.17
N PRO A 335 5.33 -8.89 18.93
CA PRO A 335 3.92 -8.69 18.62
C PRO A 335 3.13 -9.98 18.78
N VAL A 336 1.96 -9.89 19.41
CA VAL A 336 1.05 -11.03 19.61
C VAL A 336 -0.39 -10.68 19.24
N LEU A 337 -1.09 -11.66 18.68
CA LEU A 337 -2.50 -11.59 18.33
C LEU A 337 -3.33 -12.30 19.40
N VAL A 338 -4.32 -11.58 19.94
CA VAL A 338 -5.27 -12.08 20.94
C VAL A 338 -6.65 -12.20 20.28
N PRO A 339 -7.30 -13.38 20.30
CA PRO A 339 -8.63 -13.53 19.70
C PRO A 339 -9.69 -12.77 20.50
N VAL A 340 -10.52 -12.04 19.78
CA VAL A 340 -11.65 -11.26 20.31
C VAL A 340 -12.97 -11.93 19.95
N LYS A 341 -13.07 -12.40 18.70
CA LYS A 341 -14.18 -13.16 18.11
C LYS A 341 -13.62 -14.10 17.04
N GLU A 342 -14.47 -14.95 16.46
CA GLU A 342 -14.08 -15.74 15.29
C GLU A 342 -13.44 -14.84 14.20
N LYS A 343 -12.26 -15.22 13.72
CA LYS A 343 -11.47 -14.49 12.71
C LYS A 343 -11.14 -13.02 13.05
N THR A 344 -11.29 -12.59 14.31
CA THR A 344 -11.05 -11.20 14.75
C THR A 344 -10.03 -11.17 15.89
N PHE A 345 -8.92 -10.48 15.69
CA PHE A 345 -7.80 -10.42 16.63
C PHE A 345 -7.48 -8.97 17.04
N GLU A 346 -7.12 -8.77 18.31
CA GLU A 346 -6.51 -7.55 18.82
C GLU A 346 -4.99 -7.72 18.85
N ALA A 347 -4.27 -6.70 18.38
CA ALA A 347 -2.81 -6.70 18.32
C ALA A 347 -2.22 -6.11 19.62
N HIS A 348 -1.42 -6.93 20.30
CA HIS A 348 -0.74 -6.63 21.55
C HIS A 348 0.76 -6.89 21.40
N VAL A 349 1.51 -6.67 22.49
CA VAL A 349 2.94 -6.97 22.56
C VAL A 349 3.29 -7.69 23.86
N LEU A 350 4.32 -8.53 23.78
CA LEU A 350 5.03 -9.13 24.90
C LEU A 350 6.37 -8.43 25.06
N CYS A 351 6.62 -7.87 26.25
CA CYS A 351 7.83 -7.08 26.55
C CYS A 351 8.63 -7.74 27.67
N GLY A 352 9.91 -8.04 27.42
CA GLY A 352 10.82 -8.64 28.40
C GLY A 352 12.13 -7.87 28.49
N GLU A 353 12.47 -7.34 29.67
CA GLU A 353 13.68 -6.54 29.89
C GLU A 353 14.90 -7.41 30.24
N PHE A 354 16.09 -7.00 29.79
CA PHE A 354 17.37 -7.66 30.06
C PHE A 354 18.53 -6.64 29.99
N THR A 355 19.66 -6.98 30.60
CA THR A 355 20.88 -6.15 30.57
C THR A 355 21.97 -6.86 29.75
N ILE A 356 22.79 -6.10 29.03
CA ILE A 356 24.13 -6.53 28.62
C ILE A 356 25.14 -5.69 29.38
N ASN A 357 26.09 -6.34 30.06
CA ASN A 357 27.09 -5.69 30.92
C ASN A 357 28.47 -5.61 30.25
#